data_AF-A0A518H244-F1
#
_entry.id   AF-A0A518H244-F1
#
_cell.length_a   1.000
_cell.length_b   1.000
_cell.length_c   1.000
_cell.angle_alpha   90.00
_cell.angle_beta   90.00
_cell.angle_gamma   90.00
#
_symmetry.space_group_name_H-M   'P 1'
#
loop_
_entity.id
_entity.type
_entity.pdbx_description
1 polymer ?
#
loop_
_entity_poly.entity_id
_entity_poly.type
_entity_poly.pdbx_seq_one_letter_code
_entity_poly.pdbx_strand_id
1 'polypeptide(L)'
;MMKRLLSLWLLSAPALAYTPGIGYPQTTFASLPAAASNTGKVYLVTDVCNGSLWYSTGTRYKLVNGRCILSSSAVSASITGTLTETTLATVTVPANVLGTNGQLAITSGWSHTNSANTKTLRVRYDGAGGTAFSSFALTTAATSRVYTTIQNRNATNSQGGVGGGVTFGTSSSTAVTASVDTTAATTLALTGQLSNTGETITLESATVELITP
;
A
#
# COMPACT_ATOMS: atom_id res chain seq x y z
N MET A 1 58.08 -12.74 51.42
CA MET A 1 57.35 -13.68 50.54
C MET A 1 55.85 -13.57 50.88
N MET A 2 55.04 -13.12 49.91
CA MET A 2 53.56 -13.08 49.88
C MET A 2 52.77 -12.20 50.87
N LYS A 3 52.42 -10.98 50.42
CA LYS A 3 51.23 -10.22 50.84
C LYS A 3 50.02 -10.74 50.04
N ARG A 4 49.00 -11.32 50.70
CA ARG A 4 47.70 -11.66 50.08
C ARG A 4 46.79 -10.43 50.13
N LEU A 5 46.58 -9.78 48.99
CA LEU A 5 45.44 -8.87 48.76
C LEU A 5 44.19 -9.71 48.47
N LEU A 6 43.11 -9.45 49.19
CA LEU A 6 41.76 -9.85 48.77
C LEU A 6 40.90 -8.57 48.70
N SER A 7 40.99 -7.86 47.58
CA SER A 7 40.08 -6.75 47.27
C SER A 7 38.85 -7.32 46.57
N LEU A 8 37.72 -7.28 47.27
CA LEU A 8 36.39 -7.65 46.82
C LEU A 8 35.96 -6.70 45.69
N TRP A 9 36.11 -7.12 44.43
CA TRP A 9 35.51 -6.42 43.30
C TRP A 9 34.03 -6.79 43.23
N LEU A 10 33.15 -5.91 43.73
CA LEU A 10 31.77 -5.89 43.24
C LEU A 10 31.82 -5.46 41.77
N LEU A 11 31.77 -6.42 40.84
CA LEU A 11 31.30 -6.12 39.49
C LEU A 11 29.84 -5.69 39.61
N SER A 12 29.59 -4.38 39.54
CA SER A 12 28.26 -3.89 39.17
C SER A 12 27.98 -4.44 37.77
N ALA A 13 27.19 -5.52 37.69
CA ALA A 13 26.68 -6.00 36.42
C ALA A 13 25.95 -4.82 35.75
N PRO A 14 26.24 -4.49 34.48
CA PRO A 14 25.39 -3.53 33.79
C PRO A 14 24.00 -4.14 33.77
N ALA A 15 23.01 -3.35 34.20
CA ALA A 15 21.61 -3.72 34.03
C ALA A 15 21.44 -4.13 32.56
N LEU A 16 21.03 -5.38 32.31
CA LEU A 16 20.52 -5.79 31.02
C LEU A 16 19.31 -4.89 30.77
N ALA A 17 19.54 -3.80 30.04
CA ALA A 17 18.46 -3.02 29.50
C ALA A 17 17.67 -3.99 28.62
N TYR A 18 16.47 -4.34 29.07
CA TYR A 18 15.48 -4.92 28.17
C TYR A 18 15.16 -3.85 27.13
N THR A 19 15.93 -3.82 26.04
CA THR A 19 15.48 -3.18 24.82
C THR A 19 14.39 -4.07 24.26
N PRO A 20 13.14 -3.60 24.12
CA PRO A 20 12.11 -4.33 23.40
C PRO A 20 12.45 -4.25 21.91
N GLY A 21 13.53 -4.92 21.51
CA GLY A 21 13.94 -5.10 20.14
C GLY A 21 13.48 -6.47 19.73
N ILE A 22 12.51 -6.54 18.81
CA ILE A 22 12.25 -7.77 18.07
C ILE A 22 13.62 -8.24 17.53
N GLY A 23 14.02 -9.48 17.81
CA GLY A 23 15.40 -9.99 17.60
C GLY A 23 15.90 -10.07 16.15
N TYR A 24 15.32 -9.29 15.24
CA TYR A 24 15.70 -9.19 13.84
C TYR A 24 16.49 -7.90 13.57
N PRO A 25 17.50 -7.94 12.69
CA PRO A 25 18.16 -6.74 12.20
C PRO A 25 17.15 -5.79 11.54
N GLN A 26 17.28 -4.50 11.83
CA GLN A 26 16.39 -3.45 11.31
C GLN A 26 17.02 -2.72 10.12
N THR A 27 16.21 -2.38 9.12
CA THR A 27 16.64 -1.59 7.95
C THR A 27 15.44 -0.92 7.28
N THR A 28 15.68 -0.10 6.27
CA THR A 28 14.65 0.34 5.31
C THR A 28 14.58 -0.64 4.15
N PHE A 29 13.47 -0.65 3.41
CA PHE A 29 13.29 -1.59 2.30
C PHE A 29 14.35 -1.41 1.22
N ALA A 30 14.66 -0.16 0.88
CA ALA A 30 15.68 0.19 -0.10
C ALA A 30 17.11 -0.17 0.36
N SER A 31 17.34 -0.29 1.67
CA SER A 31 18.64 -0.65 2.26
C SER A 31 18.71 -2.11 2.68
N LEU A 32 17.80 -2.97 2.21
CA LEU A 32 17.95 -4.42 2.38
C LEU A 32 19.23 -4.90 1.67
N PRO A 33 20.09 -5.69 2.34
CA PRO A 33 21.29 -6.21 1.71
C PRO A 33 20.94 -7.22 0.61
N ALA A 34 21.89 -7.56 -0.25
CA ALA A 34 21.64 -8.52 -1.34
C ALA A 34 21.03 -9.84 -0.83
N ALA A 35 19.90 -10.25 -1.43
CA ALA A 35 19.15 -11.43 -0.99
C ALA A 35 20.00 -12.71 -1.03
N ALA A 36 20.82 -12.88 -2.07
CA ALA A 36 21.68 -14.06 -2.27
C ALA A 36 22.62 -14.34 -1.10
N SER A 37 23.23 -13.29 -0.53
CA SER A 37 24.15 -13.40 0.61
C SER A 37 23.42 -13.54 1.96
N ASN A 38 22.10 -13.39 1.97
CA ASN A 38 21.27 -13.35 3.17
C ASN A 38 20.14 -14.39 3.15
N THR A 39 20.27 -15.43 2.33
CA THR A 39 19.28 -16.51 2.20
C THR A 39 18.86 -17.04 3.58
N GLY A 40 17.56 -17.11 3.84
CA GLY A 40 17.00 -17.61 5.10
C GLY A 40 16.95 -16.59 6.24
N LYS A 41 17.50 -15.38 6.08
CA LYS A 41 17.48 -14.32 7.10
C LYS A 41 16.19 -13.51 7.01
N VAL A 42 15.75 -13.03 8.18
CA VAL A 42 14.60 -12.13 8.33
C VAL A 42 15.08 -10.77 8.82
N TYR A 43 14.54 -9.71 8.23
CA TYR A 43 14.80 -8.31 8.58
C TYR A 43 13.51 -7.62 8.99
N LEU A 44 13.59 -6.71 9.96
CA LEU A 44 12.52 -5.74 10.21
C LEU A 44 12.73 -4.53 9.30
N VAL A 45 11.82 -4.34 8.36
CA VAL A 45 11.77 -3.20 7.46
C VAL A 45 10.88 -2.13 8.09
N THR A 46 11.44 -0.98 8.45
CA THR A 46 10.73 0.03 9.26
C THR A 46 9.86 0.98 8.46
N ASP A 47 10.10 1.12 7.17
CA ASP A 47 9.49 2.13 6.28
C ASP A 47 8.39 1.57 5.36
N VAL A 48 8.19 0.25 5.34
CA VAL A 48 7.12 -0.39 4.57
C VAL A 48 6.11 -1.02 5.51
N CYS A 49 4.84 -0.74 5.24
CA CYS A 49 3.70 -1.21 6.02
C CYS A 49 3.78 -0.90 7.52
N ASN A 50 4.27 0.31 7.86
CA ASN A 50 4.45 0.78 9.24
C ASN A 50 5.29 -0.18 10.10
N GLY A 51 6.32 -0.79 9.50
CA GLY A 51 7.11 -1.84 10.14
C GLY A 51 6.62 -3.24 9.74
N SER A 52 7.42 -3.96 8.96
CA SER A 52 7.08 -5.32 8.51
C SER A 52 8.30 -6.23 8.49
N LEU A 53 8.09 -7.53 8.68
CA LEU A 53 9.15 -8.54 8.61
C LEU A 53 9.29 -9.08 7.19
N TRP A 54 10.52 -9.14 6.70
CA TRP A 54 10.86 -9.58 5.36
C TRP A 54 11.88 -10.71 5.39
N TYR A 55 11.56 -11.81 4.70
CA TYR A 55 12.37 -13.00 4.59
C TYR A 55 13.10 -13.03 3.25
N SER A 56 14.41 -13.25 3.27
CA SER A 56 15.19 -13.47 2.05
C SER A 56 15.06 -14.91 1.54
N THR A 57 14.61 -15.07 0.30
CA THR A 57 14.58 -16.36 -0.40
C THR A 57 15.89 -16.69 -1.12
N GLY A 58 16.90 -15.84 -1.02
CA GLY A 58 18.14 -15.93 -1.82
C GLY A 58 18.07 -15.27 -3.19
N THR A 59 16.87 -14.92 -3.67
CA THR A 59 16.67 -14.19 -4.94
C THR A 59 15.94 -12.87 -4.71
N ARG A 60 15.01 -12.85 -3.74
CA ARG A 60 14.24 -11.67 -3.37
C ARG A 60 13.92 -11.68 -1.89
N TYR A 61 13.44 -10.56 -1.40
CA TYR A 61 12.74 -10.50 -0.12
C TYR A 61 11.24 -10.67 -0.34
N LYS A 62 10.57 -11.37 0.57
CA LYS A 62 9.11 -11.45 0.61
C LYS A 62 8.61 -11.16 2.02
N LEU A 63 7.39 -10.64 2.14
CA LEU A 63 6.76 -10.43 3.45
C LEU A 63 6.59 -11.79 4.15
N VAL A 64 6.92 -11.84 5.44
CA VAL A 64 6.74 -13.06 6.24
C VAL A 64 5.27 -13.45 6.36
N ASN A 65 4.38 -12.46 6.52
CA ASN A 65 2.94 -12.70 6.67
C ASN A 65 2.20 -12.79 5.32
N GLY A 66 2.90 -12.63 4.19
CA GLY A 66 2.32 -12.60 2.83
C GLY A 66 1.42 -11.40 2.53
N ARG A 67 1.03 -10.62 3.55
CA ARG A 67 0.22 -9.40 3.42
C ARG A 67 0.61 -8.36 4.48
N CYS A 68 0.44 -7.08 4.15
CA CYS A 68 0.54 -5.98 5.10
C CYS A 68 -0.22 -4.73 4.63
N ILE A 69 -0.52 -3.82 5.55
CA ILE A 69 -1.23 -2.55 5.24
C ILE A 69 -0.18 -1.51 4.83
N LEU A 70 -0.21 -1.09 3.57
CA LEU A 70 0.69 -0.06 3.05
C LEU A 70 0.25 1.35 3.47
N SER A 71 -1.07 1.60 3.46
CA SER A 71 -1.67 2.84 3.93
C SER A 71 -3.10 2.59 4.39
N SER A 72 -3.52 3.27 5.45
CA SER A 72 -4.92 3.29 5.88
C SER A 72 -5.24 4.66 6.48
N SER A 73 -6.33 5.27 6.03
CA SER A 73 -6.82 6.56 6.50
C SER A 73 -8.34 6.56 6.58
N ALA A 74 -8.85 7.20 7.63
CA ALA A 74 -10.26 7.55 7.80
C ALA A 74 -10.45 9.09 7.84
N VAL A 75 -9.48 9.84 7.30
CA VAL A 75 -9.58 11.29 7.13
C VAL A 75 -10.34 11.56 5.85
N SER A 76 -11.43 12.32 5.96
CA SER A 76 -12.28 12.61 4.82
C SER A 76 -11.70 13.70 3.92
N ALA A 77 -11.94 13.56 2.61
CA ALA A 77 -11.59 14.57 1.61
C ALA A 77 -12.72 14.66 0.58
N SER A 78 -13.16 15.88 0.26
CA SER A 78 -14.33 16.12 -0.60
C SER A 78 -14.04 17.03 -1.77
N ILE A 79 -14.81 16.87 -2.84
CA ILE A 79 -14.87 17.79 -3.98
C ILE A 79 -16.30 18.29 -4.20
N THR A 80 -16.43 19.59 -4.48
CA THR A 80 -17.64 20.26 -4.92
C THR A 80 -17.27 21.50 -5.74
N GLY A 81 -18.20 22.05 -6.52
CA GLY A 81 -17.97 23.30 -7.26
C GLY A 81 -17.08 23.19 -8.51
N THR A 82 -16.57 22.00 -8.85
CA THR A 82 -15.73 21.77 -10.03
C THR A 82 -16.12 20.49 -10.76
N LEU A 83 -15.98 20.50 -12.10
CA LEU A 83 -16.18 19.33 -12.96
C LEU A 83 -14.86 18.63 -13.30
N THR A 84 -13.73 19.23 -12.91
CA THR A 84 -12.40 18.66 -13.14
C THR A 84 -12.16 17.49 -12.20
N GLU A 85 -11.63 16.40 -12.76
CA GLU A 85 -11.21 15.26 -11.94
C GLU A 85 -10.17 15.71 -10.91
N THR A 86 -10.44 15.41 -9.65
CA THR A 86 -9.64 15.88 -8.52
C THR A 86 -9.17 14.70 -7.68
N THR A 87 -7.90 14.74 -7.27
CA THR A 87 -7.31 13.74 -6.37
C THR A 87 -7.69 14.03 -4.93
N LEU A 88 -8.22 13.03 -4.25
CA LEU A 88 -8.69 13.10 -2.86
C LEU A 88 -7.74 12.38 -1.89
N ALA A 89 -7.03 11.36 -2.37
CA ALA A 89 -5.95 10.73 -1.63
C ALA A 89 -4.87 10.18 -2.57
N THR A 90 -3.63 10.17 -2.11
CA THR A 90 -2.50 9.53 -2.77
C THR A 90 -1.84 8.53 -1.83
N VAL A 91 -1.35 7.43 -2.40
CA VAL A 91 -0.58 6.43 -1.65
C VAL A 91 0.65 6.06 -2.48
N THR A 92 1.83 6.26 -1.90
CA THR A 92 3.08 5.83 -2.53
C THR A 92 3.23 4.33 -2.42
N VAL A 93 3.52 3.67 -3.54
CA VAL A 93 3.92 2.26 -3.63
C VAL A 93 5.44 2.24 -3.78
N PRO A 94 6.19 1.80 -2.76
CA PRO A 94 7.65 1.78 -2.81
C PRO A 94 8.18 0.95 -3.98
N ALA A 95 9.37 1.30 -4.46
CA ALA A 95 10.08 0.56 -5.50
C ALA A 95 10.24 -0.93 -5.13
N ASN A 96 10.08 -1.82 -6.09
CA ASN A 96 10.28 -3.28 -6.00
C ASN A 96 9.39 -4.03 -5.00
N VAL A 97 8.53 -3.35 -4.26
CA VAL A 97 7.75 -3.93 -3.16
C VAL A 97 6.72 -4.98 -3.65
N LEU A 98 6.21 -4.80 -4.87
CA LEU A 98 5.30 -5.75 -5.51
C LEU A 98 6.02 -6.97 -6.08
N GLY A 99 7.33 -6.91 -6.33
CA GLY A 99 8.04 -7.95 -7.08
C GLY A 99 7.36 -8.25 -8.43
N THR A 100 7.51 -9.46 -8.97
CA THR A 100 6.93 -9.83 -10.27
C THR A 100 5.48 -10.31 -10.24
N ASN A 101 4.93 -10.61 -9.05
CA ASN A 101 3.61 -11.23 -8.89
C ASN A 101 2.82 -10.71 -7.65
N GLY A 102 3.26 -9.63 -7.03
CA GLY A 102 2.55 -9.02 -5.91
C GLY A 102 1.31 -8.26 -6.37
N GLN A 103 0.42 -8.02 -5.41
CA GLN A 103 -0.88 -7.40 -5.62
C GLN A 103 -1.10 -6.26 -4.61
N LEU A 104 -1.73 -5.19 -5.08
CA LEU A 104 -2.37 -4.18 -4.27
C LEU A 104 -3.86 -4.50 -4.17
N ALA A 105 -4.40 -4.53 -2.97
CA ALA A 105 -5.83 -4.59 -2.70
C ALA A 105 -6.25 -3.27 -2.05
N ILE A 106 -7.10 -2.53 -2.75
CA ILE A 106 -7.54 -1.19 -2.36
C ILE A 106 -9.01 -1.26 -1.98
N THR A 107 -9.34 -0.86 -0.75
CA THR A 107 -10.73 -0.69 -0.31
C THR A 107 -10.97 0.77 0.03
N SER A 108 -11.97 1.39 -0.59
CA SER A 108 -12.31 2.80 -0.37
C SER A 108 -13.79 2.98 -0.05
N GLY A 109 -14.11 3.83 0.92
CA GLY A 109 -15.47 4.19 1.32
C GLY A 109 -15.79 5.61 0.90
N TRP A 110 -16.99 5.80 0.34
CA TRP A 110 -17.39 7.05 -0.28
C TRP A 110 -18.80 7.46 0.14
N SER A 111 -19.02 8.77 0.25
CA SER A 111 -20.33 9.39 0.30
C SER A 111 -20.47 10.40 -0.84
N HIS A 112 -21.68 10.62 -1.32
CA HIS A 112 -21.95 11.55 -2.42
C HIS A 112 -23.41 11.98 -2.44
N THR A 113 -23.68 13.13 -3.06
CA THR A 113 -25.04 13.64 -3.28
C THR A 113 -25.89 12.60 -4.01
N ASN A 114 -27.06 12.26 -3.46
CA ASN A 114 -28.01 11.34 -4.10
C ASN A 114 -28.86 12.10 -5.13
N SER A 115 -28.57 11.92 -6.41
CA SER A 115 -29.19 12.67 -7.51
C SER A 115 -29.09 11.93 -8.83
N ALA A 116 -29.80 12.39 -9.86
CA ALA A 116 -29.66 11.86 -11.21
C ALA A 116 -28.33 12.23 -11.89
N ASN A 117 -27.57 13.17 -11.33
CA ASN A 117 -26.29 13.59 -11.88
C ASN A 117 -25.22 12.52 -11.62
N THR A 118 -24.28 12.35 -12.56
CA THR A 118 -23.21 11.36 -12.45
C THR A 118 -22.07 11.86 -11.58
N LYS A 119 -21.64 11.02 -10.65
CA LYS A 119 -20.46 11.17 -9.81
C LYS A 119 -19.53 10.01 -10.11
N THR A 120 -18.34 10.29 -10.61
CA THR A 120 -17.38 9.24 -11.00
C THR A 120 -16.28 9.13 -9.96
N LEU A 121 -16.14 7.95 -9.37
CA LEU A 121 -15.08 7.59 -8.43
C LEU A 121 -14.03 6.77 -9.19
N ARG A 122 -12.73 7.02 -8.96
CA ARG A 122 -11.68 6.21 -9.61
C ARG A 122 -10.55 5.83 -8.67
N VAL A 123 -9.94 4.69 -9.00
CA VAL A 123 -8.63 4.27 -8.49
C VAL A 123 -7.68 4.26 -9.67
N ARG A 124 -6.71 5.17 -9.66
CA ARG A 124 -5.68 5.32 -10.69
C ARG A 124 -4.35 4.82 -10.20
N TYR A 125 -3.60 4.20 -11.11
CA TYR A 125 -2.25 3.70 -10.89
C TYR A 125 -1.26 4.46 -11.74
N ASP A 126 -0.14 4.84 -11.14
CA ASP A 126 0.86 5.78 -11.68
C ASP A 126 0.38 7.24 -11.70
N GLY A 127 -0.28 7.64 -10.61
CA GLY A 127 -0.70 9.02 -10.35
C GLY A 127 -2.05 9.40 -10.96
N ALA A 128 -2.42 10.68 -10.83
CA ALA A 128 -3.74 11.20 -11.21
C ALA A 128 -4.01 11.15 -12.73
N GLY A 129 -2.95 11.16 -13.57
CA GLY A 129 -3.05 10.96 -15.01
C GLY A 129 -2.85 9.51 -15.45
N GLY A 130 -2.54 8.61 -14.52
CA GLY A 130 -2.24 7.21 -14.78
C GLY A 130 -3.48 6.36 -15.10
N THR A 131 -3.26 5.07 -15.29
CA THR A 131 -4.31 4.13 -15.69
C THR A 131 -5.38 3.97 -14.62
N ALA A 132 -6.64 4.19 -14.98
CA ALA A 132 -7.78 3.94 -14.09
C ALA A 132 -8.11 2.44 -14.05
N PHE A 133 -7.74 1.77 -12.96
CA PHE A 133 -8.11 0.36 -12.73
C PHE A 133 -9.55 0.20 -12.27
N SER A 134 -10.11 1.22 -11.61
CA SER A 134 -11.54 1.31 -11.33
C SER A 134 -12.06 2.68 -11.76
N SER A 135 -13.25 2.69 -12.34
CA SER A 135 -14.00 3.90 -12.71
C SER A 135 -15.48 3.62 -12.50
N PHE A 136 -16.02 4.10 -11.38
CA PHE A 136 -17.39 3.84 -10.97
C PHE A 136 -18.24 5.10 -11.10
N ALA A 137 -19.17 5.09 -12.05
CA ALA A 137 -20.12 6.17 -12.28
C ALA A 137 -21.40 5.90 -11.49
N LEU A 138 -21.70 6.78 -10.53
CA LEU A 138 -22.82 6.67 -9.60
C LEU A 138 -23.80 7.83 -9.79
N THR A 139 -25.09 7.53 -9.71
CA THR A 139 -26.17 8.53 -9.76
C THR A 139 -26.97 8.49 -8.46
N THR A 140 -28.01 7.66 -8.40
CA THR A 140 -29.00 7.61 -7.32
C THR A 140 -28.56 6.68 -6.19
N ALA A 141 -27.38 6.94 -5.64
CA ALA A 141 -26.87 6.31 -4.43
C ALA A 141 -26.32 7.41 -3.52
N ALA A 142 -26.31 7.18 -2.21
CA ALA A 142 -25.73 8.13 -1.24
C ALA A 142 -24.32 7.72 -0.78
N THR A 143 -24.03 6.43 -0.81
CA THR A 143 -22.77 5.85 -0.33
C THR A 143 -22.34 4.68 -1.20
N SER A 144 -21.05 4.42 -1.24
CA SER A 144 -20.50 3.22 -1.88
C SER A 144 -19.21 2.76 -1.20
N ARG A 145 -18.93 1.46 -1.30
CA ARG A 145 -17.63 0.88 -0.96
C ARG A 145 -17.06 0.18 -2.18
N VAL A 146 -15.88 0.61 -2.58
CA VAL A 146 -15.21 0.15 -3.81
C VAL A 146 -13.99 -0.68 -3.42
N TYR A 147 -13.86 -1.84 -4.05
CA TYR A 147 -12.72 -2.74 -3.93
C TYR A 147 -12.04 -2.82 -5.29
N THR A 148 -10.73 -2.65 -5.32
CA THR A 148 -9.94 -2.67 -6.56
C THR A 148 -8.68 -3.48 -6.31
N THR A 149 -8.34 -4.34 -7.27
CA THR A 149 -7.09 -5.09 -7.24
C THR A 149 -6.22 -4.73 -8.44
N ILE A 150 -4.92 -4.61 -8.18
CA ILE A 150 -3.91 -4.33 -9.19
C ILE A 150 -2.76 -5.29 -8.91
N GLN A 151 -2.37 -6.13 -9.87
CA GLN A 151 -1.30 -7.10 -9.67
C GLN A 151 -0.28 -7.07 -10.79
N ASN A 152 0.98 -7.25 -10.44
CA ASN A 152 2.03 -7.55 -11.41
C ASN A 152 1.80 -8.96 -11.96
N ARG A 153 1.99 -9.15 -13.28
CA ARG A 153 1.74 -10.40 -13.99
C ARG A 153 3.05 -10.95 -14.54
N ASN A 154 3.77 -11.70 -13.71
CA ASN A 154 5.07 -12.29 -14.00
C ASN A 154 6.16 -11.31 -14.46
N ALA A 155 5.94 -10.00 -14.35
CA ALA A 155 6.87 -8.95 -14.74
C ALA A 155 6.60 -7.67 -13.94
N THR A 156 7.64 -6.89 -13.68
CA THR A 156 7.55 -5.62 -12.93
C THR A 156 6.96 -4.48 -13.75
N ASN A 157 6.78 -4.66 -15.06
CA ASN A 157 6.23 -3.70 -16.02
C ASN A 157 4.99 -4.23 -16.75
N SER A 158 4.24 -5.13 -16.13
CA SER A 158 2.98 -5.68 -16.67
C SER A 158 1.97 -5.84 -15.54
N GLN A 159 0.97 -4.98 -15.49
CA GLN A 159 -0.10 -5.03 -14.50
C GLN A 159 -1.40 -5.52 -15.11
N GLY A 160 -2.22 -6.16 -14.27
CA GLY A 160 -3.59 -6.54 -14.61
C GLY A 160 -4.52 -6.40 -13.42
N GLY A 161 -5.78 -6.09 -13.70
CA GLY A 161 -6.85 -5.99 -12.72
C GLY A 161 -8.21 -6.14 -13.38
N VAL A 162 -9.25 -6.32 -12.56
CA VAL A 162 -10.62 -6.34 -13.04
C VAL A 162 -11.07 -4.90 -13.25
N GLY A 163 -11.45 -4.57 -14.47
CA GLY A 163 -11.92 -3.23 -14.83
C GLY A 163 -13.36 -2.96 -14.38
N GLY A 164 -13.66 -1.68 -14.23
CA GLY A 164 -15.03 -1.18 -14.13
C GLY A 164 -15.48 -0.84 -12.71
N GLY A 165 -16.80 -0.65 -12.60
CA GLY A 165 -17.48 -0.19 -11.39
C GLY A 165 -17.90 -1.29 -10.41
N VAL A 166 -17.45 -2.53 -10.60
CA VAL A 166 -17.99 -3.68 -9.87
C VAL A 166 -16.98 -4.11 -8.81
N THR A 167 -17.33 -3.91 -7.54
CA THR A 167 -16.50 -4.28 -6.37
C THR A 167 -16.31 -5.80 -6.29
N PHE A 168 -17.40 -6.56 -6.35
CA PHE A 168 -17.43 -8.02 -6.44
C PHE A 168 -18.67 -8.41 -7.27
N GLY A 169 -18.48 -9.17 -8.35
CA GLY A 169 -19.57 -9.56 -9.25
C GLY A 169 -19.12 -9.63 -10.71
N THR A 170 -20.08 -9.83 -11.61
CA THR A 170 -19.81 -9.84 -13.06
C THR A 170 -19.85 -8.42 -13.61
N SER A 171 -19.02 -8.17 -14.63
CA SER A 171 -18.93 -6.89 -15.33
C SER A 171 -18.87 -7.16 -16.82
N SER A 172 -19.45 -6.26 -17.63
CA SER A 172 -19.20 -6.20 -19.08
C SER A 172 -17.89 -5.48 -19.42
N SER A 173 -17.22 -4.88 -18.43
CA SER A 173 -15.95 -4.20 -18.62
C SER A 173 -14.82 -5.19 -18.88
N THR A 174 -13.92 -4.83 -19.79
CA THR A 174 -12.70 -5.61 -20.05
C THR A 174 -11.74 -5.53 -18.86
N ALA A 175 -10.83 -6.51 -18.78
CA ALA A 175 -9.70 -6.43 -17.84
C ALA A 175 -8.85 -5.18 -18.16
N VAL A 176 -8.46 -4.45 -17.11
CA VAL A 176 -7.59 -3.29 -17.23
C VAL A 176 -6.14 -3.76 -17.11
N THR A 177 -5.29 -3.24 -18.00
CA THR A 177 -3.85 -3.51 -17.98
C THR A 177 -3.07 -2.20 -17.94
N ALA A 178 -1.86 -2.27 -17.38
CA ALA A 178 -0.90 -1.17 -17.43
C ALA A 178 0.52 -1.74 -17.62
N SER A 179 1.46 -0.85 -17.95
CA SER A 179 2.87 -1.19 -18.18
C SER A 179 3.80 -0.31 -17.34
N VAL A 180 3.41 -0.04 -16.10
CA VAL A 180 4.12 0.82 -15.15
C VAL A 180 5.34 0.07 -14.63
N ASP A 181 6.51 0.69 -14.66
CA ASP A 181 7.73 0.11 -14.09
C ASP A 181 7.70 0.18 -12.55
N THR A 182 7.41 -0.95 -11.92
CA THR A 182 7.37 -1.08 -10.45
C THR A 182 8.73 -1.34 -9.82
N THR A 183 9.82 -1.32 -10.60
CA THR A 183 11.18 -1.24 -10.04
C THR A 183 11.51 0.15 -9.54
N ALA A 184 10.76 1.17 -9.99
CA ALA A 184 10.70 2.51 -9.41
C ALA A 184 9.50 2.66 -8.48
N ALA A 185 9.55 3.65 -7.59
CA ALA A 185 8.38 3.99 -6.78
C ALA A 185 7.28 4.59 -7.67
N THR A 186 6.04 4.17 -7.46
CA THR A 186 4.85 4.68 -8.18
C THR A 186 3.79 5.11 -7.18
N THR A 187 2.67 5.64 -7.67
CA THR A 187 1.60 6.18 -6.82
C THR A 187 0.24 5.65 -7.22
N LEU A 188 -0.56 5.35 -6.21
CA LEU A 188 -2.01 5.22 -6.33
C LEU A 188 -2.65 6.59 -6.10
N ALA A 189 -3.64 6.93 -6.92
CA ALA A 189 -4.48 8.11 -6.72
C ALA A 189 -5.94 7.71 -6.66
N LEU A 190 -6.63 8.11 -5.58
CA LEU A 190 -8.08 8.01 -5.48
C LEU A 190 -8.66 9.36 -5.90
N THR A 191 -9.50 9.35 -6.93
CA THR A 191 -10.00 10.58 -7.56
C THR A 191 -11.52 10.58 -7.64
N GLY A 192 -12.09 11.79 -7.70
CA GLY A 192 -13.49 12.03 -7.95
C GLY A 192 -13.70 12.98 -9.13
N GLN A 193 -14.80 12.84 -9.85
CA GLN A 193 -15.21 13.77 -10.89
C GLN A 193 -16.74 13.95 -10.88
N LEU A 194 -17.19 15.20 -10.88
CA LEU A 194 -18.60 15.56 -10.91
C LEU A 194 -19.06 15.86 -12.34
N SER A 195 -20.30 15.51 -12.68
CA SER A 195 -20.96 16.00 -13.90
C SER A 195 -21.72 17.31 -13.68
N ASN A 196 -21.87 17.75 -12.43
CA ASN A 196 -22.59 18.97 -12.04
C ASN A 196 -21.90 19.60 -10.82
N THR A 197 -21.71 20.93 -10.84
CA THR A 197 -20.97 21.65 -9.80
C THR A 197 -21.71 21.77 -8.47
N GLY A 198 -23.03 21.59 -8.44
CA GLY A 198 -23.86 21.57 -7.24
C GLY A 198 -23.81 20.24 -6.46
N GLU A 199 -23.05 19.26 -6.94
CA GLU A 199 -22.91 17.95 -6.32
C GLU A 199 -21.68 17.90 -5.40
N THR A 200 -21.57 16.84 -4.61
CA THR A 200 -20.40 16.55 -3.78
C THR A 200 -20.03 15.07 -3.85
N ILE A 201 -18.73 14.77 -3.88
CA ILE A 201 -18.14 13.45 -3.59
C ILE A 201 -17.23 13.62 -2.38
N THR A 202 -17.30 12.70 -1.44
CA THR A 202 -16.38 12.61 -0.29
C THR A 202 -15.78 11.21 -0.24
N LEU A 203 -14.45 11.14 -0.22
CA LEU A 203 -13.71 9.96 0.20
C LEU A 203 -13.70 9.95 1.73
N GLU A 204 -14.33 8.96 2.34
CA GLU A 204 -14.45 8.85 3.81
C GLU A 204 -13.31 8.01 4.40
N SER A 205 -12.87 6.99 3.66
CA SER A 205 -11.77 6.12 4.10
C SER A 205 -11.12 5.43 2.91
N ALA A 206 -9.84 5.12 3.06
CA ALA A 206 -9.11 4.27 2.13
C ALA A 206 -8.13 3.37 2.89
N THR A 207 -8.09 2.10 2.52
CA THR A 207 -7.09 1.14 2.95
C THR A 207 -6.45 0.51 1.72
N VAL A 208 -5.13 0.50 1.69
CA VAL A 208 -4.31 -0.15 0.66
C VAL A 208 -3.49 -1.23 1.32
N GLU A 209 -3.72 -2.47 0.91
CA GLU A 209 -2.97 -3.64 1.34
C GLU A 209 -2.01 -4.08 0.24
N LEU A 210 -0.81 -4.45 0.65
CA LEU A 210 0.18 -5.13 -0.17
C LEU A 210 0.11 -6.63 0.11
N ILE A 211 0.05 -7.44 -0.95
CA ILE A 211 0.01 -8.91 -0.87
C ILE A 211 1.15 -9.45 -1.74
N THR A 212 2.02 -10.28 -1.17
CA THR A 212 3.17 -10.89 -1.86
C THR A 212 3.16 -12.42 -1.73
N PRO A 213 3.39 -13.19 -2.82
CA PRO A 213 3.48 -14.65 -2.78
C PRO A 213 4.82 -15.19 -2.24
#